data_AF-A0A2E5MBE8-F1
#
_entry.id   AF-A0A2E5MBE8-F1
#
_cell.length_a   1.000
_cell.length_b   1.000
_cell.length_c   1.000
_cell.angle_alpha   90.00
_cell.angle_beta   90.00
_cell.angle_gamma   90.00
#
_symmetry.space_group_name_H-M   'P 1'
#
loop_
_entity.id
_entity.type
_entity.pdbx_description
1 polymer ?
#
loop_
_entity_poly.entity_id
_entity_poly.type
_entity_poly.pdbx_seq_one_letter_code
_entity_poly.pdbx_strand_id
1 'polypeptide(L)' 'MIKHTARITLGIILVIIGLIGGLIPVFQGWMFGIPGLIILADYFPPIKKLLNWAKKKAGYKKDSK' A
#
# COMPACT_ATOMS: atom_id res chain seq x y z
N MET A 1 -1.15 35.06 14.55
CA MET A 1 -2.37 34.37 14.06
C MET A 1 -2.07 33.02 13.40
N ILE A 2 -1.05 32.92 12.53
CA ILE A 2 -0.64 31.67 11.84
C ILE A 2 -0.35 30.48 12.80
N LYS A 3 0.22 30.74 13.98
CA LYS A 3 0.63 29.70 14.94
C LYS A 3 -0.55 28.86 15.48
N HIS A 4 -1.75 29.44 15.58
CA HIS A 4 -2.92 28.72 16.09
C HIS A 4 -3.54 27.84 15.01
N THR A 5 -3.73 28.37 13.80
CA THR A 5 -4.21 27.59 12.66
C THR A 5 -3.28 26.41 12.37
N ALA A 6 -1.96 26.62 12.39
CA ALA A 6 -0.99 25.56 12.19
C ALA A 6 -1.09 24.44 13.25
N ARG A 7 -1.27 24.78 14.53
CA ARG A 7 -1.43 23.80 15.61
C ARG A 7 -2.73 23.01 15.49
N ILE A 8 -3.82 23.67 15.08
CA ILE A 8 -5.12 23.02 14.88
C ILE A 8 -5.07 22.08 13.68
N THR A 9 -4.51 22.52 12.55
CA THR A 9 -4.32 21.68 11.37
C THR A 9 -3.43 20.48 11.67
N LEU A 10 -2.32 20.66 12.39
CA LEU A 10 -1.46 19.57 12.84
C LEU A 10 -2.20 18.58 13.73
N GLY A 11 -2.99 19.08 14.70
CA GLY A 11 -3.79 18.24 15.58
C GLY A 11 -4.82 17.39 14.82
N ILE A 12 -5.51 17.97 13.85
CA ILE A 12 -6.50 17.26 13.02
C ILE A 12 -5.82 16.17 12.17
N ILE A 13 -4.67 16.46 11.56
CA ILE A 13 -3.89 15.48 10.78
C ILE A 13 -3.45 14.32 11.69
N LEU A 14 -2.94 14.61 12.90
CA LEU A 14 -2.51 13.60 13.87
C LEU A 14 -3.68 12.72 14.33
N VAL A 15 -4.86 13.29 14.57
CA VAL A 15 -6.07 12.54 14.92
C VAL A 15 -6.51 11.64 13.77
N ILE A 16 -6.50 12.13 12.53
CA ILE A 16 -6.86 11.32 11.35
C ILE A 16 -5.87 10.15 11.17
N ILE A 17 -4.57 10.39 11.30
CA ILE A 17 -3.55 9.31 11.24
C ILE A 17 -3.72 8.34 12.41
N GLY A 18 -4.00 8.82 13.61
CA GLY A 18 -4.27 7.98 14.79
C GLY A 18 -5.53 7.14 14.64
N LEU A 19 -6.58 7.68 14.03
CA LEU A 19 -7.82 6.95 13.73
C LEU A 19 -7.60 5.94 12.61
N ILE A 20 -6.90 6.29 11.53
CA ILE A 20 -6.56 5.36 10.45
C ILE A 20 -5.62 4.26 10.98
N GLY A 21 -4.62 4.61 11.78
CA GLY A 21 -3.66 3.67 12.38
C GLY A 21 -4.25 2.80 13.48
N GLY A 22 -5.25 3.29 14.21
CA GLY A 22 -5.98 2.54 15.24
C GLY A 22 -7.12 1.69 14.68
N LEU A 23 -7.74 2.11 13.57
CA LEU A 23 -8.90 1.44 12.95
C LEU A 23 -8.49 0.48 11.82
N ILE A 24 -7.29 0.60 11.22
CA ILE A 24 -6.73 -0.40 10.31
C ILE A 24 -6.03 -1.49 11.14
N PRO A 25 -6.65 -2.67 11.33
CA PRO A 25 -6.08 -3.72 12.15
C PRO A 25 -5.28 -4.66 11.23
N VAL A 26 -3.94 -4.60 11.27
CA VAL A 26 -2.99 -5.68 10.90
C VAL A 26 -3.00 -6.19 9.44
N PHE A 27 -4.09 -6.04 8.69
CA PHE A 27 -4.26 -6.46 7.30
C PHE A 27 -4.16 -5.26 6.40
N GLN A 28 -2.95 -4.73 6.32
CA GLN A 28 -2.52 -3.92 5.21
C GLN A 28 -2.98 -4.61 3.91
N GLY A 29 -3.91 -4.02 3.17
CA GLY A 29 -4.55 -4.68 2.02
C GLY A 29 -3.59 -5.21 0.96
N TRP A 30 -2.34 -4.76 0.96
CA TRP A 30 -1.26 -5.31 0.14
C TRP A 30 -0.71 -6.67 0.65
N MET A 31 -0.81 -6.98 1.94
CA MET A 31 -0.37 -8.24 2.54
C MET A 31 -1.19 -9.43 2.03
N PHE A 32 -2.46 -9.20 1.63
CA PHE A 32 -3.27 -10.18 0.90
C PHE A 32 -3.38 -9.89 -0.60
N GLY A 33 -3.34 -8.61 -0.98
CA GLY A 33 -3.41 -8.19 -2.38
C GLY A 33 -2.23 -8.70 -3.20
N ILE A 34 -1.00 -8.66 -2.69
CA ILE A 34 0.18 -9.13 -3.43
C ILE A 34 0.16 -10.65 -3.60
N PRO A 35 -0.02 -11.48 -2.55
CA PRO A 35 -0.14 -12.93 -2.71
C PRO A 35 -1.32 -13.34 -3.60
N GLY A 36 -2.48 -12.68 -3.45
CA GLY A 36 -3.66 -12.95 -4.27
C GLY A 36 -3.45 -12.61 -5.75
N LEU A 37 -2.80 -11.47 -6.05
CA LEU A 37 -2.46 -11.09 -7.42
C LEU A 37 -1.43 -12.04 -8.05
N ILE A 38 -0.52 -12.59 -7.25
CA ILE A 38 0.45 -13.62 -7.69
C ILE A 38 -0.26 -14.91 -8.10
N ILE A 39 -1.17 -15.42 -7.26
CA ILE A 39 -1.94 -16.63 -7.59
C ILE A 39 -2.79 -16.39 -8.84
N LEU A 40 -3.50 -15.25 -8.90
CA LEU A 40 -4.37 -14.94 -10.03
C LEU A 40 -3.61 -14.75 -11.36
N ALA A 41 -2.37 -14.25 -11.29
CA ALA A 41 -1.48 -14.16 -12.43
C ALA A 41 -1.05 -15.52 -13.00
N ASP A 42 -1.02 -16.59 -12.19
CA ASP A 42 -0.65 -17.93 -12.69
C ASP A 42 -1.79 -18.59 -13.48
N TYR A 43 -3.05 -18.23 -13.20
CA TYR A 43 -4.22 -18.72 -13.95
C TYR A 43 -4.58 -17.86 -15.17
N PHE A 44 -4.38 -16.53 -15.08
CA PHE A 44 -4.78 -15.60 -16.15
C PHE A 44 -3.56 -14.96 -16.85
N PRO A 45 -3.32 -15.25 -18.14
CA PRO A 45 -2.27 -14.62 -18.94
C PRO A 45 -2.25 -13.08 -18.93
N PRO A 46 -3.40 -12.36 -18.96
CA PRO A 46 -3.37 -10.89 -18.92
C PRO A 46 -2.96 -10.35 -17.55
N ILE A 47 -3.36 -11.00 -16.46
CA ILE A 47 -3.03 -10.57 -15.08
C ILE A 47 -1.55 -10.82 -14.80
N LYS A 48 -0.98 -11.89 -15.37
CA LYS A 48 0.47 -12.13 -15.36
C LYS A 48 1.28 -10.98 -15.93
N LYS A 49 0.85 -10.42 -17.07
CA LYS A 49 1.53 -9.27 -17.69
C LYS A 49 1.46 -8.02 -16.81
N LEU A 50 0.30 -7.76 -16.21
CA LEU A 50 0.11 -6.64 -15.28
C LEU A 50 0.98 -6.79 -14.02
N LEU A 51 1.00 -7.98 -13.42
CA LEU A 51 1.86 -8.29 -12.29
C LEU A 51 3.34 -8.13 -12.64
N ASN A 52 3.76 -8.59 -13.81
CA ASN A 52 5.16 -8.49 -14.22
C ASN A 52 5.57 -7.04 -14.52
N TRP A 53 4.65 -6.24 -15.07
CA TRP A 53 4.83 -4.79 -15.22
C TRP A 53 4.93 -4.09 -13.86
N ALA A 54 4.06 -4.43 -12.91
CA ALA A 54 4.10 -3.91 -11.55
C ALA A 54 5.39 -4.29 -10.82
N LYS A 55 5.85 -5.55 -10.94
CA LYS A 55 7.15 -6.01 -10.40
C LYS A 55 8.34 -5.26 -10.99
N LYS A 56 8.34 -5.03 -12.31
CA LYS A 56 9.39 -4.28 -13.00
C LYS A 56 9.41 -2.81 -12.56
N LYS A 57 8.24 -2.19 -12.40
CA LYS A 57 8.10 -0.80 -11.94
C LYS A 57 8.46 -0.63 -10.47
N ALA A 58 8.19 -1.64 -9.65
CA ALA A 58 8.57 -1.68 -8.23
C ALA A 58 10.06 -2.00 -8.00
N GLY A 59 10.86 -2.20 -9.05
CA GLY A 59 12.28 -2.50 -8.92
C GLY A 59 12.59 -3.88 -8.34
N TYR A 60 11.64 -4.81 -8.41
CA TYR A 60 11.82 -6.18 -7.92
C TYR A 60 12.85 -6.91 -8.80
N LYS A 61 14.13 -6.83 -8.44
CA LYS A 61 15.18 -7.71 -8.98
C LYS A 61 14.92 -9.11 -8.45
N LYS A 62 14.43 -10.00 -9.31
CA LYS A 62 14.47 -11.43 -9.03
C LYS A 62 15.95 -11.83 -9.04
N ASP A 63 16.56 -11.87 -7.86
CA ASP A 63 17.84 -12.55 -7.67
C ASP A 63 17.55 -14.04 -7.92
N SER A 64 17.83 -14.48 -9.14
CA SER A 64 17.81 -15.88 -9.52
C SER A 64 19.06 -16.51 -8.92
N LYS A 65 18.87 -17.17 -7.78
CA LYS A 65 19.73 -18.27 -7.33
C LYS A 65 18.95 -19.56 -7.39
#